data_AF-A0A7C7WVU2-F1
#
_entry.id   AF-A0A7C7WVU2-F1
#
_cell.length_a   1.000
_cell.length_b   1.000
_cell.length_c   1.000
_cell.angle_alpha   90.00
_cell.angle_beta   90.00
_cell.angle_gamma   90.00
#
_symmetry.space_group_name_H-M   'P 1'
#
loop_
_entity.id
_entity.type
_entity.pdbx_description
1 polymer ?
#
loop_
_entity_poly.entity_id
_entity_poly.type
_entity_poly.pdbx_seq_one_letter_code
_entity_poly.pdbx_strand_id
1 'polypeptide(L)'
;MADPIKVDSHVHLYRSREDGQADKDGYQIFEYGTKPHVCFSERFGTVPEVLADMEATGISKAVVVNLYIGELARKKKRAAVPDSVSGAERDRAFEDIEAEIAGELKAFVQREQRLPQPLAFPAPLLSLKRRG
;
A
#
# COMPACT_ATOMS: atom_id res chain seq x y z
N MET A 1 -14.11 1.81 32.97
CA MET A 1 -14.43 1.33 31.61
C MET A 1 -13.11 1.30 30.84
N ALA A 2 -12.89 0.30 29.98
CA ALA A 2 -11.68 0.31 29.14
C ALA A 2 -11.80 1.44 28.10
N ASP A 3 -10.68 2.08 27.78
CA ASP A 3 -10.65 3.10 26.74
C ASP A 3 -11.03 2.50 25.37
N PRO A 4 -11.75 3.25 24.52
CA PRO A 4 -12.11 2.78 23.19
C PRO A 4 -10.84 2.57 22.33
N ILE A 5 -10.77 1.41 21.67
CA ILE A 5 -9.70 1.11 20.72
C ILE A 5 -9.88 2.00 19.49
N LYS A 6 -8.85 2.78 19.15
CA LYS A 6 -8.81 3.57 17.90
C LYS A 6 -8.13 2.75 16.82
N VAL A 7 -8.81 2.61 15.67
CA VAL A 7 -8.31 1.86 14.52
C VAL A 7 -8.21 2.81 13.33
N ASP A 8 -7.02 2.90 12.73
CA ASP A 8 -6.86 3.47 11.40
C ASP A 8 -7.29 2.43 10.37
N SER A 9 -8.32 2.76 9.60
CA SER A 9 -8.91 1.85 8.62
C SER A 9 -8.12 1.77 7.31
N HIS A 10 -7.18 2.69 7.07
CA HIS A 10 -6.54 2.81 5.77
C HIS A 10 -5.13 3.37 5.87
N VAL A 11 -4.14 2.48 5.93
CA VAL A 11 -2.72 2.84 5.89
C VAL A 11 -2.02 2.18 4.71
N HIS A 12 -1.19 2.96 4.01
CA HIS A 12 -0.24 2.42 3.03
C HIS A 12 1.13 2.29 3.68
N LEU A 13 1.79 1.14 3.47
CA LEU A 13 3.16 0.90 3.95
C LEU A 13 4.14 0.74 2.80
N TYR A 14 5.25 1.47 2.88
CA TYR A 14 6.32 1.45 1.90
C TYR A 14 7.64 1.00 2.53
N ARG A 15 8.47 0.35 1.73
CA ARG A 15 9.78 -0.18 2.19
C ARG A 15 10.79 0.93 2.45
N SER A 16 10.66 2.02 1.70
CA SER A 16 11.54 3.18 1.80
C SER A 16 10.74 4.45 1.55
N ARG A 17 11.36 5.59 1.86
CA ARG A 17 10.75 6.90 1.63
C ARG A 17 10.62 7.18 0.13
N GLU A 18 11.56 6.68 -0.68
CA GLU A 18 11.55 6.82 -2.13
C GLU A 18 10.35 6.08 -2.75
N ASP A 19 10.06 4.85 -2.30
CA ASP A 19 8.88 4.09 -2.72
C ASP A 19 7.59 4.88 -2.40
N GLY A 20 7.47 5.43 -1.19
CA GLY A 20 6.31 6.22 -0.77
C GLY A 20 6.19 7.57 -1.47
N GLN A 21 7.30 8.25 -1.73
CA GLN A 21 7.34 9.49 -2.51
C GLN A 21 6.89 9.25 -3.96
N ALA A 22 7.40 8.18 -4.60
CA ALA A 22 7.05 7.85 -5.97
C ALA A 22 5.56 7.53 -6.17
N ASP A 23 4.90 7.01 -5.12
CA ASP A 23 3.46 6.77 -5.11
C ASP A 23 2.67 8.06 -4.87
N LYS A 24 3.09 8.88 -3.90
CA LYS A 24 2.50 10.21 -3.65
C LYS A 24 2.56 11.14 -4.86
N ASP A 25 3.70 11.18 -5.56
CA ASP A 25 3.88 11.98 -6.78
C ASP A 25 3.01 11.46 -7.93
N GLY A 26 2.73 10.17 -7.93
CA GLY A 26 1.85 9.52 -8.91
C GLY A 26 0.37 9.59 -8.55
N TYR A 27 0.03 9.96 -7.31
CA TYR A 27 -1.34 9.94 -6.82
C TYR A 27 -2.11 11.17 -7.30
N GLN A 28 -3.06 10.91 -8.20
CA GLN A 28 -4.08 11.87 -8.56
C GLN A 28 -5.37 11.52 -7.83
N ILE A 29 -5.93 12.48 -7.09
CA ILE A 29 -7.27 12.35 -6.49
C ILE A 29 -8.28 12.36 -7.65
N PHE A 30 -8.59 11.20 -8.21
CA PHE A 30 -9.45 11.10 -9.39
C PHE A 30 -10.92 11.21 -9.01
N GLU A 31 -11.31 10.76 -7.81
CA GLU A 31 -12.69 10.75 -7.32
C GLU A 31 -13.24 12.16 -7.06
N TYR A 32 -12.35 13.12 -6.79
CA TYR A 32 -12.75 14.48 -6.41
C TYR A 32 -12.08 15.59 -7.21
N GLY A 33 -11.21 15.24 -8.17
CA GLY A 33 -10.40 16.19 -8.92
C GLY A 33 -9.38 16.94 -8.06
N THR A 34 -8.70 17.90 -8.68
CA THR A 34 -7.73 18.75 -7.98
C THR A 34 -8.42 19.62 -6.95
N LYS A 35 -8.07 19.43 -5.67
CA LYS A 35 -8.56 20.24 -4.55
C LYS A 35 -7.41 21.07 -3.96
N PRO A 36 -7.41 22.41 -4.10
CA PRO A 36 -6.28 23.25 -3.68
C PRO A 36 -6.06 23.29 -2.16
N HIS A 37 -7.05 22.85 -1.37
CA HIS A 37 -6.98 22.80 0.09
C HIS A 37 -6.57 21.41 0.62
N VAL A 38 -6.35 20.42 -0.24
CA VAL A 38 -5.87 19.11 0.19
C VAL A 38 -4.34 19.19 0.34
N CYS A 39 -3.88 19.02 1.58
CA CYS A 39 -2.47 18.93 1.90
C CYS A 39 -2.10 17.47 2.13
N PHE A 40 -1.03 17.01 1.49
CA PHE A 40 -0.44 15.72 1.81
C PHE A 40 0.46 15.85 3.05
N SER A 41 0.45 14.84 3.91
CA SER A 41 1.41 14.72 5.01
C SER A 41 2.86 14.74 4.49
N GLU A 42 3.84 15.13 5.29
CA GLU A 42 5.26 14.98 4.95
C GLU A 42 5.77 13.54 5.18
N ARG A 43 4.97 12.68 5.82
CA ARG A 43 5.30 11.27 6.08
C ARG A 43 5.12 10.42 4.83
N PHE A 44 6.05 9.50 4.58
CA PHE A 44 6.04 8.68 3.36
C PHE A 44 5.43 7.31 3.54
N GLY A 45 5.02 6.95 4.77
CA GLY A 45 4.38 5.67 5.05
C GLY A 45 5.38 4.55 5.27
N THR A 46 6.59 4.85 5.74
CA THR A 46 7.49 3.80 6.24
C THR A 46 7.00 3.27 7.59
N VAL A 47 7.38 2.04 7.96
CA VAL A 47 6.97 1.45 9.26
C VAL A 47 7.32 2.35 10.46
N PRO A 48 8.53 2.94 10.57
CA PRO A 48 8.85 3.84 11.69
C PRO A 48 7.98 5.10 11.72
N GLU A 49 7.64 5.66 10.56
CA GLU A 49 6.79 6.84 10.46
C GLU A 49 5.35 6.54 10.89
N VAL A 50 4.78 5.42 10.41
CA VAL A 50 3.43 5.00 10.79
C VAL A 50 3.35 4.71 12.29
N LEU A 51 4.36 4.05 12.86
CA LEU A 51 4.38 3.80 14.30
C LEU A 51 4.45 5.10 15.12
N ALA A 52 5.26 6.08 14.69
CA ALA A 52 5.34 7.39 15.34
C ALA A 52 4.00 8.15 15.25
N ASP A 53 3.33 8.09 14.11
CA ASP A 53 2.02 8.72 13.91
C ASP A 53 0.93 8.01 14.75
N MET A 54 0.98 6.68 14.86
CA MET A 54 0.07 5.91 15.73
C MET A 54 0.24 6.28 17.20
N GLU A 55 1.48 6.43 17.67
CA GLU A 55 1.78 6.88 19.03
C GLU A 55 1.26 8.30 19.28
N ALA A 56 1.54 9.23 18.38
CA ALA A 56 1.14 10.64 18.52
C ALA A 56 -0.39 10.85 18.50
N THR A 57 -1.13 9.96 17.84
CA THR A 57 -2.60 10.06 17.68
C THR A 57 -3.38 9.17 18.64
N GLY A 58 -2.69 8.26 19.34
CA GLY A 58 -3.29 7.22 20.17
C GLY A 58 -4.03 6.14 19.35
N ILE A 59 -3.69 5.97 18.07
CA ILE A 59 -4.19 4.86 17.25
C ILE A 59 -3.57 3.55 17.77
N SER A 60 -4.43 2.58 18.07
CA SER A 60 -4.01 1.30 18.65
C SER A 60 -3.75 0.22 17.60
N LYS A 61 -4.39 0.33 16.43
CA LYS A 61 -4.32 -0.64 15.32
C LYS A 61 -4.41 0.10 13.99
N ALA A 62 -3.75 -0.43 12.97
CA ALA A 62 -3.85 0.06 11.60
C ALA A 62 -4.14 -1.10 10.65
N VAL A 63 -5.04 -0.88 9.70
CA VAL A 63 -5.28 -1.79 8.58
C VAL A 63 -4.41 -1.35 7.42
N VAL A 64 -3.50 -2.22 7.00
CA VAL A 64 -2.61 -1.98 5.88
C VAL A 64 -3.31 -2.37 4.57
N VAL A 65 -3.43 -1.42 3.65
CA VAL A 65 -4.10 -1.58 2.36
C VAL A 65 -3.16 -1.13 1.24
N ASN A 66 -2.23 -2.00 0.87
CA ASN A 66 -1.34 -1.70 -0.24
C ASN A 66 -2.05 -1.91 -1.59
N LEU A 67 -1.73 -1.06 -2.57
CA LEU A 67 -2.30 -1.11 -3.91
C LEU A 67 -1.18 -1.27 -4.95
N TYR A 68 -1.45 -2.07 -5.97
CA TYR A 68 -0.62 -2.13 -7.18
C TYR A 68 -1.45 -1.67 -8.39
N ILE A 69 -1.06 -0.56 -9.00
CA ILE A 69 -1.74 0.03 -10.15
C ILE A 69 -1.00 -0.36 -11.44
N GLY A 70 -1.40 -1.47 -12.05
CA GLY A 70 -0.74 -2.00 -13.26
C GLY A 70 -0.72 -1.02 -14.45
N GLU A 71 -1.75 -0.18 -14.59
CA GLU A 71 -1.79 0.85 -15.63
C GLU A 71 -0.73 1.94 -15.44
N LEU A 72 -0.51 2.38 -14.19
CA LEU A 72 0.52 3.37 -13.88
C LEU A 72 1.91 2.78 -14.13
N ALA A 73 2.14 1.53 -13.72
CA ALA A 73 3.39 0.81 -14.00
C ALA A 73 3.64 0.72 -15.52
N ARG A 74 2.63 0.34 -16.30
CA ARG A 74 2.67 0.32 -17.77
C ARG A 74 3.04 1.67 -18.35
N LYS A 75 2.34 2.73 -17.95
CA LYS A 75 2.57 4.08 -18.47
C LYS A 75 4.00 4.54 -18.19
N LYS A 76 4.48 4.37 -16.95
CA LYS A 76 5.85 4.72 -16.54
C LYS A 76 6.91 3.95 -17.33
N LYS A 77 6.78 2.62 -17.44
CA LYS A 77 7.76 1.78 -18.15
C LYS A 77 7.79 2.06 -19.66
N ARG A 78 6.63 2.24 -20.29
CA ARG A 78 6.56 2.58 -21.73
C ARG A 78 7.14 3.96 -22.01
N ALA A 79 6.94 4.94 -21.13
CA ALA A 79 7.54 6.27 -21.26
C ALA A 79 9.07 6.28 -21.12
N ALA A 80 9.65 5.23 -20.52
CA ALA A 80 11.10 5.07 -20.42
C ALA A 80 11.73 4.39 -21.66
N VAL A 81 10.93 3.87 -22.59
CA VAL A 81 11.44 3.32 -23.85
C VAL A 81 11.91 4.48 -24.74
N PRO A 82 13.18 4.52 -25.18
CA PRO A 82 13.69 5.62 -25.99
C PRO A 82 12.94 5.77 -27.32
N ASP A 83 12.70 6.99 -27.76
CA ASP A 83 12.04 7.28 -29.05
C ASP A 83 12.81 6.71 -30.26
N SER A 84 14.11 6.44 -30.10
CA SER A 84 14.94 5.79 -31.12
C SER A 84 14.61 4.32 -31.35
N VAL A 85 13.94 3.66 -30.40
CA VAL A 85 13.52 2.26 -30.50
C VAL A 85 12.18 2.20 -31.25
N SER A 86 12.15 1.48 -32.38
CA SER A 86 10.98 1.51 -33.29
C SER A 86 10.68 0.14 -33.91
N GLY A 87 9.51 0.04 -34.54
CA GLY A 87 9.05 -1.19 -35.21
C GLY A 87 9.06 -2.40 -34.27
N ALA A 88 9.52 -3.54 -34.79
CA ALA A 88 9.51 -4.82 -34.09
C ALA A 88 10.33 -4.81 -32.77
N GLU A 89 11.35 -3.96 -32.66
CA GLU A 89 12.12 -3.82 -31.42
C GLU A 89 11.29 -3.16 -30.32
N ARG A 90 10.50 -2.14 -30.67
CA ARG A 90 9.58 -1.48 -29.73
C ARG A 90 8.44 -2.42 -29.32
N ASP A 91 7.91 -3.18 -30.27
CA ASP A 91 6.83 -4.12 -29.99
C ASP A 91 7.31 -5.18 -28.99
N ARG A 92 8.53 -5.72 -29.19
CA ARG A 92 9.17 -6.64 -28.23
C ARG A 92 9.39 -5.99 -26.87
N ALA A 93 9.90 -4.76 -26.83
CA ALA A 93 10.08 -4.04 -25.57
C ALA A 93 8.76 -3.86 -24.81
N PHE A 94 7.65 -3.62 -25.52
CA PHE A 94 6.33 -3.51 -24.90
C PHE A 94 5.79 -4.86 -24.42
N GLU A 95 6.04 -5.95 -25.14
CA GLU A 95 5.72 -7.32 -24.67
C GLU A 95 6.50 -7.67 -23.40
N ASP A 96 7.80 -7.37 -23.37
CA ASP A 96 8.65 -7.57 -22.20
C ASP A 96 8.16 -6.78 -20.99
N ILE A 97 7.70 -5.53 -21.19
CA ILE A 97 7.08 -4.69 -20.14
C ILE A 97 5.81 -5.35 -19.59
N GLU A 98 4.92 -5.89 -20.43
CA GLU A 98 3.71 -6.56 -19.92
C GLU A 98 4.05 -7.82 -19.12
N ALA A 99 5.05 -8.59 -19.55
CA ALA A 99 5.54 -9.76 -18.81
C ALA A 99 6.13 -9.36 -17.45
N GLU A 100 6.90 -8.27 -17.41
CA GLU A 100 7.46 -7.72 -16.17
C GLU A 100 6.36 -7.27 -15.20
N ILE A 101 5.36 -6.51 -15.68
CA ILE A 101 4.21 -6.06 -14.88
C ILE A 101 3.44 -7.24 -14.28
N ALA A 102 3.25 -8.31 -15.06
CA ALA A 102 2.62 -9.52 -14.55
C ALA A 102 3.46 -10.19 -13.45
N GLY A 103 4.79 -10.18 -13.58
CA GLY A 103 5.73 -10.62 -12.56
C GLY A 103 5.67 -9.78 -11.29
N GLU A 104 5.67 -8.46 -11.43
CA GLU A 104 5.57 -7.49 -10.34
C GLU A 104 4.25 -7.66 -9.55
N LEU A 105 3.11 -7.80 -10.24
CA LEU A 105 1.82 -8.06 -9.61
C LEU A 105 1.81 -9.38 -8.82
N LYS A 106 2.32 -10.47 -9.41
CA LYS A 106 2.43 -11.76 -8.71
C LYS A 106 3.29 -11.63 -7.47
N ALA A 107 4.43 -10.95 -7.58
CA ALA A 107 5.33 -10.74 -6.46
C ALA A 107 4.69 -9.86 -5.38
N PHE A 108 3.91 -8.84 -5.77
CA PHE A 108 3.11 -8.02 -4.85
C PHE A 108 2.12 -8.86 -4.05
N VAL A 109 1.27 -9.64 -4.73
CA VAL A 109 0.27 -10.51 -4.07
C VAL A 109 0.93 -11.52 -3.14
N GLN A 110 2.01 -12.18 -3.58
CA GLN A 110 2.71 -13.16 -2.75
C GLN A 110 3.32 -12.54 -1.49
N ARG A 111 3.79 -11.29 -1.55
CA ARG A 111 4.32 -10.58 -0.37
C ARG A 111 3.21 -10.27 0.62
N GLU A 112 2.10 -9.71 0.16
CA GLU A 112 0.96 -9.38 1.02
C GLU A 112 0.38 -10.64 1.70
N GLN A 113 0.39 -11.78 1.02
CA GLN A 113 -0.04 -13.07 1.59
C GLN A 113 0.93 -13.68 2.62
N ARG A 114 2.20 -13.24 2.63
CA ARG A 114 3.23 -13.71 3.58
C ARG A 114 3.34 -12.85 4.84
N LEU A 115 2.63 -11.72 4.90
CA LEU A 115 2.50 -11.00 6.16
C LEU A 115 1.83 -11.94 7.17
N PRO A 116 2.37 -12.07 8.39
CA PRO A 116 1.75 -12.92 9.40
C PRO A 116 0.31 -12.43 9.59
N GLN A 117 -0.64 -13.34 9.37
CA GLN A 117 -2.03 -13.15 9.81
C GLN A 117 -1.96 -12.62 11.26
N PRO A 118 -2.74 -11.59 11.62
CA PRO A 118 -2.75 -11.14 13.00
C PRO A 118 -3.02 -12.36 13.87
N LEU A 119 -2.09 -12.65 14.78
CA LEU A 119 -2.21 -13.73 15.77
C LEU A 119 -3.64 -13.67 16.31
N ALA A 120 -4.43 -14.68 15.97
CA ALA A 120 -5.80 -14.78 16.45
C ALA A 120 -5.75 -14.60 17.97
N PHE A 121 -6.43 -13.57 18.47
CA PHE A 121 -6.56 -13.37 19.91
C PHE A 121 -7.07 -14.68 20.52
N PRO A 122 -6.50 -15.17 21.63
CA PRO A 122 -7.08 -16.31 22.33
C PRO A 122 -8.52 -15.92 22.70
N ALA A 123 -9.47 -16.75 22.27
CA ALA A 123 -10.87 -16.59 22.62
C ALA A 123 -11.00 -16.40 24.14
N PRO A 124 -11.84 -15.48 24.64
CA PRO A 124 -12.03 -15.34 26.07
C PRO A 124 -12.58 -16.67 26.62
N LEU A 125 -11.85 -17.26 27.57
CA LEU A 125 -12.31 -18.37 28.40
C LEU A 125 -13.55 -17.92 29.19
N LEU A 126 -14.72 -18.06 28.58
CA LEU A 126 -16.00 -18.02 29.28
C LEU A 126 -16.11 -19.29 30.12
N SER A 127 -15.49 -19.27 31.30
CA SER A 127 -15.81 -20.22 32.37
C SER A 127 -17.21 -19.89 32.90
N LEU A 128 -18.23 -20.49 32.29
CA LEU A 128 -19.53 -20.63 32.93
C LEU A 128 -19.37 -21.63 34.08
N LYS A 129 -19.07 -21.13 35.29
CA LYS A 129 -19.48 -21.83 36.51
C LYS A 129 -21.01 -21.82 36.54
N ARG A 130 -21.64 -22.92 36.09
CA ARG A 130 -23.01 -23.22 36.50
C ARG A 130 -22.99 -23.41 38.01
N ARG A 131 -23.51 -22.43 38.74
CA ARG A 131 -24.10 -22.67 40.06
C ARG A 131 -25.56 -23.07 39.82
N GLY A 132 -25.97 -24.16 40.44
CA GLY A 132 -27.30 -24.76 40.33
C GLY A 132 -27.18 -26.25 40.57
#